data_AF-A0A2V5RQK1-F1
#
_entry.id   AF-A0A2V5RQK1-F1
#
_cell.length_a   1.000
_cell.length_b   1.000
_cell.length_c   1.000
_cell.angle_alpha   90.00
_cell.angle_beta   90.00
_cell.angle_gamma   90.00
#
_symmetry.space_group_name_H-M   'P 1'
#
loop_
_entity.id
_entity.type
_entity.pdbx_description
1 polymer ?
#
loop_
_entity_poly.entity_id
_entity_poly.type
_entity_poly.pdbx_seq_one_letter_code
_entity_poly.pdbx_strand_id
1 'polypeptide(L)'
;MNDWKLLVILAAIGLSWFFLRKYIGAKAENLAQKEDLRALTDIVEGVRAQFERANLVHRVQFEAEFRACQDVWREANNTHREFIRLNRIAFGKPTPFQRGEFINAQQAFADALEAGKPFMNQTVWKAFFEFENSIIVWKDVEMIPKESIKESREEARLGLERCAEEIRKRFSELLVV
;
A
#
# COMPACT_ATOMS: atom_id res chain seq x y z
N MET A 1 58.70 37.23 59.38
CA MET A 1 58.32 36.59 58.11
C MET A 1 57.38 37.56 57.40
N ASN A 2 57.76 38.12 56.25
CA ASN A 2 57.14 39.34 55.68
C ASN A 2 55.67 39.15 55.28
N ASP A 3 54.76 39.92 55.87
CA ASP A 3 53.30 39.91 55.65
C ASP A 3 52.87 40.02 54.17
N TRP A 4 53.63 40.76 53.38
CA TRP A 4 53.46 40.88 51.93
C TRP A 4 53.49 39.52 51.20
N LYS A 5 54.38 38.61 51.61
CA LYS A 5 54.48 37.28 50.98
C LYS A 5 53.25 36.44 51.29
N LEU A 6 52.67 36.59 52.48
CA LEU A 6 51.46 35.88 52.90
C LEU A 6 50.24 36.35 52.08
N LEU A 7 50.12 37.66 51.85
CA LEU A 7 49.06 38.25 51.02
C LEU A 7 49.13 37.79 49.57
N VAL A 8 50.34 37.72 48.99
CA VAL A 8 50.54 37.22 47.61
C VAL A 8 50.18 35.74 47.50
N ILE A 9 50.54 34.92 48.49
CA ILE A 9 50.18 33.50 48.52
C ILE A 9 48.66 33.32 48.64
N LEU A 10 48.00 34.08 49.51
CA LEU A 10 46.55 34.04 49.66
C LEU A 10 45.82 34.54 48.39
N ALA A 11 46.33 35.59 47.74
CA ALA A 11 45.81 36.07 46.47
C ALA A 11 45.99 35.04 45.35
N ALA A 12 47.14 34.36 45.28
CA ALA A 12 47.39 33.29 44.31
C ALA A 12 46.46 32.09 44.53
N ILE A 13 46.22 31.69 45.78
CA ILE A 13 45.26 30.64 46.13
C ILE A 13 43.83 31.06 45.75
N GLY A 14 43.44 32.29 46.06
CA GLY A 14 42.12 32.83 45.71
C GLY A 14 41.88 32.89 44.21
N LEU A 15 42.86 33.37 43.43
CA LEU A 15 42.81 33.38 41.96
C LEU A 15 42.76 31.96 41.39
N SER A 16 43.60 31.06 41.88
CA SER A 16 43.61 29.66 41.44
C SER A 16 42.26 28.99 41.69
N TRP A 17 41.64 29.22 42.85
CA TRP A 17 40.31 28.69 43.17
C TRP A 17 39.23 29.25 42.25
N PHE A 18 39.26 30.55 41.97
CA PHE A 18 38.31 31.22 41.07
C PHE A 18 38.38 30.66 39.65
N PHE A 19 39.58 30.53 39.08
CA PHE A 19 39.77 29.95 37.75
C PHE A 19 39.38 28.48 37.68
N LEU A 20 39.70 27.70 38.72
CA LEU A 20 39.33 26.28 38.78
C LEU A 20 37.81 26.11 38.81
N ARG A 21 37.08 26.93 39.58
CA ARG A 21 35.62 26.88 39.68
C ARG A 21 34.96 27.23 38.33
N LYS A 22 35.49 28.23 37.63
CA LYS A 22 35.02 28.62 36.29
C LYS A 22 35.29 27.51 35.25
N TYR A 23 36.47 26.88 35.32
CA TYR A 23 36.82 25.76 34.44
C TYR A 23 35.95 24.53 34.66
N ILE A 24 35.69 24.14 35.93
CA ILE A 24 34.81 23.03 36.27
C ILE A 24 33.38 23.30 35.78
N GLY A 25 32.87 24.53 35.99
CA GLY A 25 31.54 24.94 35.49
C GLY A 25 31.42 24.80 33.97
N ALA A 26 32.36 25.35 33.21
CA ALA A 26 32.36 25.24 31.75
C ALA A 26 32.51 23.79 31.25
N LYS A 27 33.25 22.95 31.98
CA LYS A 27 33.40 21.53 31.65
C LYS A 27 32.12 20.73 31.95
N ALA A 28 31.41 21.05 33.03
CA ALA A 28 30.13 20.45 33.38
C ALA A 28 29.04 20.83 32.36
N GLU A 29 28.98 22.09 31.94
CA GLU A 29 28.02 22.58 30.94
C GLU A 29 28.25 21.91 29.56
N ASN A 30 29.52 21.76 29.15
CA ASN A 30 29.87 21.01 27.93
C ASN A 30 29.52 19.52 28.00
N LEU A 31 29.57 18.91 29.19
CA LEU A 31 29.17 17.50 29.38
C LEU A 31 27.65 17.36 29.30
N ALA A 32 26.90 18.25 29.96
CA ALA A 32 25.43 18.27 29.90
C ALA A 32 24.93 18.45 28.46
N GLN A 33 25.51 19.38 27.69
CA GLN A 33 25.18 19.55 26.26
C GLN A 33 25.48 18.30 25.42
N LYS A 34 26.57 17.58 25.72
CA LYS A 34 26.90 16.33 25.00
C LYS A 34 25.93 15.20 25.35
N GLU A 35 25.48 15.13 26.59
CA GLU A 35 24.47 14.16 27.03
C GLU A 35 23.10 14.47 26.39
N ASP A 36 22.69 15.74 26.37
CA ASP A 36 21.45 16.18 25.69
C ASP A 36 21.51 15.92 24.18
N LEU A 37 22.64 16.20 23.52
CA LEU A 37 22.83 15.91 22.09
C LEU A 37 22.76 14.42 21.79
N ARG A 38 23.30 13.56 22.66
CA ARG A 38 23.16 12.11 22.54
C ARG A 38 21.71 11.68 22.71
N ALA A 39 21.03 12.16 23.75
CA ALA A 39 19.63 11.85 23.97
C ALA A 39 18.74 12.26 22.78
N LEU A 40 18.98 13.44 22.20
CA LEU A 40 18.31 13.88 20.97
C LEU A 40 18.63 12.98 19.77
N THR A 41 19.88 12.55 19.63
CA THR A 41 20.30 11.65 18.54
C THR A 41 19.60 10.30 18.68
N ASP A 42 19.57 9.71 19.87
CA ASP A 42 18.91 8.44 20.15
C ASP A 42 17.39 8.51 19.86
N ILE A 43 16.75 9.64 20.19
CA ILE A 43 15.34 9.88 19.87
C ILE A 43 15.13 9.96 18.35
N VAL A 44 15.96 10.74 17.64
CA VAL A 44 15.85 10.90 16.18
C VAL A 44 16.12 9.58 15.46
N GLU A 45 17.12 8.82 15.88
CA GLU A 45 17.39 7.48 15.34
C GLU A 45 16.24 6.51 15.63
N GLY A 46 15.64 6.58 16.83
CA GLY A 46 14.45 5.82 17.17
C GLY A 46 13.26 6.12 16.26
N VAL A 47 12.96 7.41 16.03
CA VAL A 47 11.90 7.85 15.12
C VAL A 47 12.20 7.43 13.69
N ARG A 48 13.45 7.59 13.23
CA ARG A 48 13.87 7.16 11.89
C ARG A 48 13.68 5.65 11.70
N ALA A 49 14.10 4.84 12.67
CA ALA A 49 13.94 3.39 12.59
C ALA A 49 12.46 2.98 12.59
N GLN A 50 11.60 3.68 13.33
CA GLN A 50 10.15 3.46 13.27
C GLN A 50 9.57 3.83 11.90
N PHE A 51 9.99 4.96 11.33
CA PHE A 51 9.56 5.39 10.00
C PHE A 51 10.02 4.41 8.90
N GLU A 52 11.27 3.96 8.94
CA GLU A 52 11.80 2.97 7.99
C GLU A 52 11.03 1.64 8.06
N ARG A 53 10.70 1.16 9.27
CA ARG A 53 9.85 -0.04 9.43
C ARG A 53 8.43 0.16 8.89
N ALA A 54 7.80 1.29 9.22
CA ALA A 54 6.45 1.58 8.73
C ALA A 54 6.43 1.66 7.20
N ASN A 55 7.42 2.32 6.60
CA ASN A 55 7.54 2.44 5.16
C ASN A 55 7.74 1.07 4.47
N LEU A 56 8.54 0.17 5.07
CA LEU A 56 8.69 -1.20 4.58
C LEU A 56 7.37 -1.97 4.62
N VAL A 57 6.62 -1.89 5.71
CA VAL A 57 5.31 -2.55 5.84
C VAL A 57 4.32 -2.01 4.81
N HIS A 58 4.23 -0.69 4.66
CA HIS A 58 3.38 -0.05 3.66
C HIS A 58 3.73 -0.48 2.24
N ARG A 59 5.03 -0.55 1.92
CA ARG A 59 5.50 -1.03 0.62
C ARG A 59 5.08 -2.48 0.36
N VAL A 60 5.27 -3.38 1.34
CA VAL A 60 4.88 -4.79 1.20
C VAL A 60 3.37 -4.94 1.03
N GLN A 61 2.57 -4.19 1.80
CA GLN A 61 1.12 -4.15 1.67
C GLN A 61 0.69 -3.65 0.28
N PHE A 62 1.30 -2.58 -0.20
CA PHE A 62 1.04 -2.02 -1.52
C PHE A 62 1.39 -3.01 -2.64
N GLU A 63 2.57 -3.64 -2.57
CA GLU A 63 3.00 -4.63 -3.55
C GLU A 63 2.06 -5.84 -3.56
N ALA A 64 1.58 -6.30 -2.40
CA ALA A 64 0.61 -7.38 -2.29
C ALA A 64 -0.75 -6.99 -2.88
N GLU A 65 -1.27 -5.80 -2.55
CA GLU A 65 -2.52 -5.26 -3.11
C GLU A 65 -2.43 -5.13 -4.64
N PHE A 66 -1.33 -4.57 -5.14
CA PHE A 66 -1.12 -4.40 -6.57
C PHE A 66 -1.05 -5.74 -7.32
N ARG A 67 -0.34 -6.73 -6.78
CA ARG A 67 -0.28 -8.08 -7.36
C ARG A 67 -1.65 -8.75 -7.38
N ALA A 68 -2.40 -8.69 -6.28
CA ALA A 68 -3.74 -9.25 -6.21
C ALA A 68 -4.67 -8.60 -7.27
N CYS A 69 -4.64 -7.26 -7.39
CA CYS A 69 -5.38 -6.56 -8.43
C CYS A 69 -4.95 -6.98 -9.85
N GLN A 70 -3.65 -7.19 -10.10
CA GLN A 70 -3.15 -7.64 -11.40
C GLN A 70 -3.64 -9.04 -11.77
N ASP A 71 -3.58 -9.99 -10.84
CA ASP A 71 -4.03 -11.36 -11.08
C ASP A 71 -5.53 -11.42 -11.34
N VAL A 72 -6.34 -10.77 -10.51
CA VAL A 72 -7.80 -10.69 -10.69
C VAL A 72 -8.15 -9.97 -12.00
N TRP A 73 -7.46 -8.88 -12.33
CA TRP A 73 -7.65 -8.17 -13.60
C TRP A 73 -7.35 -9.04 -14.82
N ARG A 74 -6.30 -9.86 -14.77
CA ARG A 74 -5.95 -10.79 -15.86
C ARG A 74 -7.09 -11.79 -16.09
N GLU A 75 -7.59 -12.42 -15.04
CA GLU A 75 -8.65 -13.42 -15.15
C GLU A 75 -10.01 -12.80 -15.52
N ALA A 76 -10.30 -11.58 -15.04
CA ALA A 76 -11.49 -10.83 -15.46
C ALA A 76 -11.49 -10.53 -16.97
N ASN A 77 -10.33 -10.12 -17.52
CA ASN A 77 -10.17 -9.91 -18.96
C ASN A 77 -10.31 -11.20 -19.77
N ASN A 78 -9.80 -12.31 -19.24
CA ASN A 78 -9.94 -13.62 -19.88
C ASN A 78 -11.41 -14.04 -19.91
N THR A 79 -12.11 -13.93 -18.79
CA THR A 79 -13.55 -14.20 -18.68
C THR A 79 -14.36 -13.33 -19.63
N HIS A 80 -14.09 -12.02 -19.68
CA HIS A 80 -14.73 -11.11 -20.63
C HIS A 80 -14.50 -11.54 -22.09
N ARG A 81 -13.26 -11.93 -22.44
CA ARG A 81 -12.93 -12.40 -23.80
C ARG A 81 -13.72 -13.65 -24.18
N GLU A 82 -13.79 -14.63 -23.28
CA GLU A 82 -14.56 -15.86 -23.52
C GLU A 82 -16.06 -15.58 -23.56
N PHE A 83 -16.58 -14.65 -22.74
CA PHE A 83 -17.95 -14.18 -22.82
C PHE A 83 -18.29 -13.58 -24.20
N ILE A 84 -17.42 -12.73 -24.74
CA ILE A 84 -17.58 -12.15 -26.09
C ILE A 84 -17.52 -13.23 -27.17
N ARG A 85 -16.69 -14.27 -26.99
CA ARG A 85 -16.59 -15.41 -27.92
C ARG A 85 -17.83 -16.30 -27.88
N LEU A 86 -18.45 -16.45 -26.70
CA LEU A 86 -19.70 -17.17 -26.51
C LEU A 86 -20.88 -16.41 -27.13
N ASN A 87 -20.90 -15.09 -26.95
CA ASN A 87 -21.95 -14.17 -27.41
C ASN A 87 -21.54 -13.42 -28.69
N ARG A 88 -21.26 -14.16 -29.76
CA ARG A 88 -20.95 -13.58 -31.07
C ARG A 88 -22.18 -12.94 -31.71
N ILE A 89 -21.97 -11.78 -32.32
CA ILE A 89 -23.01 -11.06 -33.10
C ILE A 89 -23.33 -11.80 -34.41
N ALA A 90 -22.39 -12.60 -34.93
CA ALA A 90 -22.56 -13.39 -36.14
C ALA A 90 -23.23 -14.74 -35.86
N PHE A 91 -24.01 -15.23 -36.83
CA PHE A 91 -24.83 -16.45 -36.74
C PHE A 91 -24.05 -17.70 -36.31
N GLY A 92 -24.62 -18.43 -35.34
CA GLY A 92 -24.16 -19.74 -34.89
C GLY A 92 -24.37 -19.92 -33.40
N LYS A 93 -24.99 -21.03 -32.97
CA LYS A 93 -25.08 -21.37 -31.55
C LYS A 93 -23.68 -21.73 -31.03
N PRO A 94 -23.30 -21.30 -29.81
CA PRO A 94 -22.01 -21.67 -29.25
C PRO A 94 -21.87 -23.20 -29.08
N THR A 95 -20.72 -23.71 -29.50
CA THR A 95 -20.35 -25.13 -29.37
C THR A 95 -20.20 -25.51 -27.89
N PRO A 96 -20.35 -26.80 -27.53
CA PRO A 96 -20.07 -27.27 -26.17
C PRO A 96 -18.65 -26.93 -25.71
N PHE A 97 -17.68 -26.99 -26.63
CA PHE A 97 -16.29 -26.62 -26.36
C PHE A 97 -16.16 -25.14 -25.94
N GLN A 98 -16.77 -24.21 -26.69
CA GLN A 98 -16.76 -22.78 -26.35
C GLN A 98 -17.45 -22.48 -25.01
N ARG A 99 -18.49 -23.25 -24.66
CA ARG A 99 -19.11 -23.16 -23.33
C ARG A 99 -18.17 -23.62 -22.23
N GLY A 100 -17.45 -24.73 -22.46
CA GLY A 100 -16.42 -25.22 -21.53
C GLY A 100 -15.31 -24.18 -21.29
N GLU A 101 -14.81 -23.54 -22.34
CA GLU A 101 -13.79 -22.49 -22.22
C GLU A 101 -14.28 -21.30 -21.38
N PHE A 102 -15.52 -20.85 -21.57
CA PHE A 102 -16.11 -19.79 -20.76
C PHE A 102 -16.28 -20.20 -19.28
N ILE A 103 -16.80 -21.40 -19.01
CA ILE A 103 -16.96 -21.91 -17.65
C ILE A 103 -15.60 -21.99 -16.94
N ASN A 104 -14.57 -22.49 -17.63
CA ASN A 104 -13.22 -22.59 -17.10
C ASN A 104 -12.64 -21.20 -16.77
N ALA A 105 -12.80 -20.23 -17.69
CA ALA A 105 -12.34 -18.87 -17.46
C ALA A 105 -13.07 -18.21 -16.28
N GLN A 106 -14.38 -18.42 -16.17
CA GLN A 106 -15.18 -17.91 -15.07
C GLN A 106 -14.78 -18.52 -13.73
N GLN A 107 -14.50 -19.82 -13.68
CA GLN A 107 -14.02 -20.49 -12.47
C GLN A 107 -12.65 -19.97 -12.06
N ALA A 108 -11.71 -19.81 -13.01
CA ALA A 108 -10.40 -19.22 -12.74
C ALA A 108 -10.52 -17.78 -12.20
N PHE A 109 -11.46 -16.99 -12.73
CA PHE A 109 -11.74 -15.65 -12.23
C PHE A 109 -12.32 -15.66 -10.80
N ALA A 110 -13.27 -16.54 -10.51
CA ALA A 110 -13.83 -16.71 -9.16
C ALA A 110 -12.74 -17.10 -8.15
N ASP A 111 -11.89 -18.07 -8.52
CA ASP A 111 -10.78 -18.53 -7.69
C ASP A 111 -9.77 -17.40 -7.43
N ALA A 112 -9.43 -16.62 -8.46
CA ALA A 112 -8.56 -15.46 -8.33
C ALA A 112 -9.18 -14.36 -7.44
N LEU A 113 -10.49 -14.12 -7.57
CA LEU A 113 -11.20 -13.10 -6.80
C LEU A 113 -11.26 -13.43 -5.30
N GLU A 114 -11.51 -14.69 -4.94
CA GLU A 114 -11.46 -15.14 -3.55
C GLU A 114 -10.03 -15.16 -3.01
N ALA A 115 -9.03 -15.57 -3.79
CA ALA A 115 -7.63 -15.53 -3.38
C ALA A 115 -7.12 -14.10 -3.17
N GLY A 116 -7.58 -13.13 -3.97
CA GLY A 116 -7.21 -11.73 -3.89
C GLY A 116 -7.95 -10.94 -2.79
N LYS A 117 -9.10 -11.43 -2.33
CA LYS A 117 -9.98 -10.78 -1.33
C LYS A 117 -9.29 -10.24 -0.07
N PRO A 118 -8.38 -10.98 0.61
CA PRO A 118 -7.74 -10.47 1.82
C PRO A 118 -6.73 -9.34 1.56
N PHE A 119 -6.28 -9.15 0.32
CA PHE A 119 -5.23 -8.19 -0.03
C PHE A 119 -5.74 -6.97 -0.80
N MET A 120 -6.89 -7.09 -1.46
CA MET A 120 -7.46 -6.01 -2.26
C MET A 120 -8.27 -5.03 -1.41
N ASN A 121 -8.28 -3.77 -1.85
CA ASN A 121 -9.23 -2.79 -1.35
C ASN A 121 -10.68 -3.26 -1.55
N GLN A 122 -11.53 -3.03 -0.55
CA GLN A 122 -12.92 -3.48 -0.55
C GLN A 122 -13.74 -2.93 -1.74
N THR A 123 -13.51 -1.68 -2.16
CA THR A 123 -14.23 -1.07 -3.29
C THR A 123 -13.82 -1.73 -4.60
N VAL A 124 -12.52 -1.99 -4.79
CA VAL A 124 -11.99 -2.69 -5.97
C VAL A 124 -12.51 -4.12 -6.02
N TRP A 125 -12.45 -4.85 -4.91
CA TRP A 125 -13.00 -6.21 -4.82
C TRP A 125 -14.50 -6.24 -5.15
N LYS A 126 -15.27 -5.29 -4.60
CA LYS A 126 -16.71 -5.19 -4.86
C LYS A 126 -17.02 -4.95 -6.33
N ALA A 127 -16.24 -4.11 -7.03
CA ALA A 127 -16.41 -3.88 -8.46
C ALA A 127 -16.21 -5.18 -9.27
N PHE A 128 -15.17 -5.96 -8.95
CA PHE A 128 -14.96 -7.27 -9.58
C PHE A 128 -16.06 -8.28 -9.25
N PHE A 129 -16.54 -8.30 -8.01
CA PHE A 129 -17.64 -9.16 -7.59
C PHE A 129 -18.95 -8.81 -8.32
N GLU A 130 -19.25 -7.53 -8.50
CA GLU A 130 -20.41 -7.09 -9.29
C GLU A 130 -20.29 -7.50 -10.76
N PHE A 131 -19.09 -7.36 -11.34
CA PHE A 131 -18.80 -7.82 -12.70
C PHE A 131 -18.91 -9.35 -12.85
N GLU A 132 -18.43 -10.12 -11.87
CA GLU A 132 -18.60 -11.57 -11.87
C GLU A 132 -20.09 -11.95 -11.86
N ASN A 133 -20.88 -11.33 -10.99
CA ASN A 133 -22.31 -11.59 -10.87
C ASN A 133 -23.10 -11.23 -12.14
N SER A 134 -22.75 -10.15 -12.84
CA SER A 134 -23.41 -9.81 -14.11
C SER A 134 -23.15 -10.83 -15.21
N ILE A 135 -22.02 -11.55 -15.13
CA ILE A 135 -21.63 -12.61 -16.05
C ILE A 135 -22.15 -14.00 -15.60
N ILE A 136 -22.39 -14.23 -14.30
CA ILE A 136 -22.93 -15.49 -13.74
C ILE A 136 -24.35 -15.80 -14.23
N VAL A 137 -25.19 -14.79 -14.47
CA VAL A 137 -26.57 -14.96 -14.96
C VAL A 137 -26.63 -15.72 -16.30
N TRP A 138 -25.50 -15.82 -17.01
CA TRP A 138 -25.36 -16.47 -18.31
C TRP A 138 -24.96 -17.96 -18.25
N LYS A 139 -24.85 -18.55 -17.04
CA LYS A 139 -24.53 -19.97 -16.84
C LYS A 139 -25.63 -20.91 -17.34
N ASP A 140 -26.89 -20.50 -17.28
CA ASP A 140 -28.02 -21.31 -17.71
C ASP A 140 -28.43 -20.94 -19.14
N VAL A 141 -28.38 -21.94 -20.03
CA VAL A 141 -28.66 -21.85 -21.48
C VAL A 141 -30.08 -21.32 -21.78
N GLU A 142 -30.97 -21.31 -20.79
CA GLU A 142 -32.35 -20.82 -20.88
C GLU A 142 -32.53 -19.37 -20.39
N MET A 143 -31.54 -18.79 -19.71
CA MET A 143 -31.54 -17.41 -19.21
C MET A 143 -30.71 -16.47 -20.09
N ILE A 144 -30.69 -16.68 -21.42
CA ILE A 144 -30.35 -15.56 -22.32
C ILE A 144 -31.40 -14.47 -21.99
N PRO A 145 -31.02 -13.36 -21.34
CA PRO A 145 -31.95 -12.25 -21.15
C PRO A 145 -32.46 -11.89 -22.54
N LYS A 146 -33.76 -11.64 -22.63
CA LYS A 146 -34.42 -11.24 -23.88
C LYS A 146 -33.89 -9.92 -24.48
N GLU A 147 -32.87 -9.32 -23.85
CA GLU A 147 -32.10 -8.17 -24.27
C GLU A 147 -31.14 -8.55 -25.40
N SER A 148 -30.87 -7.60 -26.29
CA SER A 148 -30.10 -7.89 -27.48
C SER A 148 -28.67 -8.30 -27.08
N ILE A 149 -28.08 -9.30 -27.76
CA ILE A 149 -26.67 -9.73 -27.57
C ILE A 149 -25.70 -8.53 -27.52
N LYS A 150 -26.03 -7.45 -28.24
CA LYS A 150 -25.26 -6.21 -28.26
C LYS A 150 -25.29 -5.49 -26.90
N GLU A 151 -26.44 -5.44 -26.23
CA GLU A 151 -26.63 -4.80 -24.92
C GLU A 151 -25.84 -5.57 -23.86
N SER A 152 -25.88 -6.89 -23.88
CA SER A 152 -25.14 -7.73 -22.92
C SER A 152 -23.62 -7.63 -23.07
N ARG A 153 -23.13 -7.53 -24.31
CA ARG A 153 -21.71 -7.26 -24.58
C ARG A 153 -21.29 -5.89 -24.08
N GLU A 154 -22.16 -4.91 -24.24
CA GLU A 154 -21.92 -3.55 -23.77
C GLU A 154 -21.92 -3.47 -22.25
N GLU A 155 -22.85 -4.15 -21.59
CA GLU A 155 -22.89 -4.25 -20.13
C GLU A 155 -21.63 -4.92 -19.57
N ALA A 156 -21.19 -6.03 -20.18
CA ALA A 156 -19.95 -6.70 -19.79
C ALA A 156 -18.72 -5.80 -19.99
N ARG A 157 -18.66 -5.03 -21.08
CA ARG A 157 -17.62 -4.04 -21.32
C ARG A 157 -17.63 -2.95 -20.24
N LEU A 158 -18.80 -2.37 -19.94
CA LEU A 158 -18.97 -1.33 -18.93
C LEU A 158 -18.67 -1.84 -17.51
N GLY A 159 -18.97 -3.10 -17.21
CA GLY A 159 -18.60 -3.75 -15.95
C GLY A 159 -17.09 -3.85 -15.78
N LEU A 160 -16.38 -4.29 -16.83
CA LEU A 160 -14.92 -4.36 -16.82
C LEU A 160 -14.26 -2.98 -16.74
N GLU A 161 -14.82 -1.98 -17.42
CA GLU A 161 -14.34 -0.59 -17.34
C GLU A 161 -14.51 0.01 -15.94
N ARG A 162 -15.63 -0.29 -15.25
CA ARG A 162 -15.81 0.10 -13.84
C ARG A 162 -14.72 -0.49 -12.95
N CYS A 163 -14.36 -1.77 -13.14
CA CYS A 163 -13.26 -2.38 -12.40
C CYS A 163 -11.94 -1.66 -12.64
N ALA A 164 -11.65 -1.31 -13.91
CA ALA A 164 -10.43 -0.58 -14.26
C ALA A 164 -10.38 0.80 -13.60
N GLU A 165 -11.52 1.49 -13.54
CA GLU A 165 -11.61 2.82 -12.95
C GLU A 165 -11.40 2.79 -11.44
N GLU A 166 -12.00 1.83 -10.73
CA GLU A 166 -11.79 1.68 -9.28
C GLU A 166 -10.33 1.32 -8.95
N ILE A 167 -9.66 0.51 -9.78
CA ILE A 167 -8.22 0.26 -9.66
C ILE A 167 -7.44 1.57 -9.79
N ARG A 168 -7.67 2.33 -10.87
CA ARG A 168 -6.95 3.59 -11.10
C ARG A 168 -7.18 4.58 -9.97
N LYS A 169 -8.43 4.73 -9.54
CA LYS A 169 -8.81 5.61 -8.43
C LYS A 169 -8.05 5.22 -7.16
N ARG A 170 -8.08 3.95 -6.77
CA ARG A 170 -7.38 3.43 -5.60
C ARG A 170 -5.88 3.74 -5.63
N PHE A 171 -5.21 3.51 -6.76
CA PHE A 171 -3.78 3.77 -6.88
C PHE A 171 -3.44 5.25 -7.07
N SER A 172 -4.36 6.07 -7.57
CA SER A 172 -4.18 7.52 -7.67
C SER A 172 -4.30 8.22 -6.32
N GLU A 173 -5.22 7.79 -5.45
CA GLU A 173 -5.39 8.31 -4.09
C GLU A 173 -4.17 8.03 -3.21
N LEU A 174 -3.45 6.93 -3.48
CA LEU A 174 -2.22 6.57 -2.77
C LEU A 174 -1.01 7.43 -3.15
N LEU A 175 -1.05 8.16 -4.27
CA LEU A 175 0.06 9.03 -4.72
C LEU A 175 0.00 10.46 -4.14
N VAL A 176 -1.04 10.80 -3.37
CA VAL A 176 -1.28 12.17 -2.85
C VAL A 176 -0.77 12.34 -1.40
N VAL A 177 0.00 11.39 -0.87
CA VAL A 177 0.54 11.43 0.51
C VAL A 177 1.99 11.93 0.54
#